data_AF-A0A7T5RW35-F1
#
_entry.id   AF-A0A7T5RW35-F1
#
_cell.length_a   1.000
_cell.length_b   1.000
_cell.length_c   1.000
_cell.angle_alpha   90.00
_cell.angle_beta   90.00
_cell.angle_gamma   90.00
#
_symmetry.space_group_name_H-M   'P 1'
#
loop_
_entity.id
_entity.type
_entity.pdbx_description
1 polymer ?
#
loop_
_entity_poly.entity_id
_entity_poly.type
_entity_poly.pdbx_seq_one_letter_code
_entity_poly.pdbx_strand_id
1 'polypeptide(L)' 'MGVGTPELLIILVIILLLFGGSKLPQLSRSIGSSIKELRKGIDDGVNEESPEKAKPAAKQTEK' A
#
# COMPACT_ATOMS: atom_id res chain seq x y z
N MET A 1 21.57 5.23 20.29
CA MET A 1 22.22 5.19 18.96
C MET A 1 21.35 4.31 18.08
N GLY A 2 20.34 4.91 17.45
CA GLY A 2 19.44 4.22 16.53
C GLY A 2 19.88 4.49 15.10
N VAL A 3 19.52 3.59 14.20
CA VAL A 3 19.65 3.79 12.75
C VAL A 3 18.94 5.10 12.43
N GLY A 4 19.71 6.11 12.07
CA GLY A 4 19.18 7.41 11.70
C GLY A 4 18.58 7.34 10.30
N THR A 5 17.81 8.38 9.98
CA THR A 5 17.31 8.62 8.63
C THR A 5 18.40 8.50 7.55
N PRO A 6 19.67 8.93 7.77
CA PRO A 6 20.74 8.78 6.79
C PRO A 6 21.12 7.32 6.50
N GLU A 7 21.30 6.48 7.53
CA GLU A 7 21.66 5.07 7.33
C GLU A 7 20.54 4.31 6.60
N LEU A 8 19.28 4.61 6.91
CA LEU A 8 18.13 3.99 6.24
C LEU A 8 18.08 4.37 4.75
N LEU A 9 18.44 5.62 4.42
CA LEU A 9 18.49 6.09 3.03
C LEU A 9 19.61 5.38 2.24
N ILE A 10 20.77 5.16 2.86
CA ILE A 10 21.87 4.39 2.25
C ILE A 10 21.44 2.95 1.95
N ILE A 11 20.80 2.27 2.91
CA ILE A 11 20.29 0.91 2.73
C ILE A 11 19.25 0.87 1.60
N LEU A 12 18.34 1.85 1.57
CA LEU A 12 17.34 1.96 0.52
C LEU A 12 17.98 2.09 -0.87
N VAL A 13 19.03 2.92 -1.00
CA VAL A 13 19.78 3.08 -2.25
C VAL A 13 20.45 1.76 -2.68
N ILE A 14 21.05 1.02 -1.75
CA ILE A 14 21.65 -0.29 -2.06
C ILE A 14 20.59 -1.27 -2.58
N ILE A 15 19.43 -1.35 -1.92
CA ILE A 15 18.31 -2.19 -2.37
C ILE A 15 17.83 -1.76 -3.76
N LEU A 16 17.72 -0.45 -4.00
CA LEU A 16 17.36 0.10 -5.31
C LEU A 16 18.39 -0.23 -6.40
N LEU A 17 19.67 -0.33 -6.08
CA LEU A 17 20.70 -0.74 -7.03
C LEU A 17 20.64 -2.24 -7.36
N LEU A 18 20.38 -3.09 -6.35
CA LEU A 18 20.29 -4.55 -6.53
C LEU A 18 19.02 -4.97 -7.28
N PHE A 19 17.87 -4.41 -6.90
CA PHE A 19 16.58 -4.75 -7.48
C PHE A 19 16.17 -3.82 -8.63
N GLY A 20 16.76 -2.64 -8.74
CA GLY A 20 16.35 -1.60 -9.67
C GLY A 20 15.18 -0.75 -9.14
N GLY A 21 15.13 0.52 -9.56
CA GLY A 21 14.09 1.48 -9.17
C GLY A 21 12.66 1.05 -9.49
N SER A 22 12.47 0.15 -10.45
CA SER A 22 11.15 -0.29 -10.91
C SER A 22 10.57 -1.47 -10.10
N LYS A 23 11.39 -2.30 -9.44
CA LYS A 23 10.90 -3.51 -8.77
C LYS A 23 10.23 -3.22 -7.42
N LEU A 24 10.74 -2.27 -6.64
CA LEU A 24 10.14 -1.83 -5.38
C LEU A 24 8.69 -1.32 -5.56
N PRO A 25 8.39 -0.37 -6.47
CA PRO A 25 7.03 0.10 -6.69
C PRO A 25 6.11 -0.97 -7.32
N GLN A 26 6.66 -1.88 -8.12
CA GLN A 26 5.88 -2.99 -8.68
C GLN A 26 5.46 -3.97 -7.58
N LEU A 27 6.37 -4.33 -6.68
CA LEU A 27 6.11 -5.21 -5.54
C LEU A 27 5.17 -4.56 -4.52
N SER A 28 5.32 -3.27 -4.25
CA SER A 28 4.41 -2.56 -3.35
C SER A 28 2.99 -2.46 -3.91
N ARG A 29 2.84 -2.29 -5.24
CA ARG A 29 1.53 -2.32 -5.91
C ARG A 29 0.85 -3.69 -5.82
N SER A 30 1.60 -4.78 -6.02
CA SER A 30 1.03 -6.14 -5.91
C SER A 30 0.61 -6.44 -4.47
N ILE A 31 1.49 -6.18 -3.50
CA ILE A 31 1.20 -6.37 -2.07
C ILE A 31 0.05 -5.46 -1.62
N GLY A 32 0.04 -4.20 -2.04
CA GLY A 32 -0.99 -3.23 -1.68
C GLY A 32 -2.36 -3.60 -2.23
N SER A 33 -2.42 -4.16 -3.43
CA SER A 33 -3.68 -4.65 -4.03
C SER A 33 -4.21 -5.85 -3.24
N SER A 34 -3.35 -6.81 -2.90
CA SER A 34 -3.73 -7.96 -2.06
C SER A 34 -4.21 -7.53 -0.67
N ILE A 35 -3.50 -6.60 0.00
CA ILE A 35 -3.92 -6.06 1.30
C ILE A 35 -5.25 -5.31 1.19
N LYS A 36 -5.47 -4.54 0.11
CA LYS A 36 -6.72 -3.82 -0.13
C LYS A 36 -7.90 -4.77 -0.25
N GLU A 37 -7.76 -5.85 -1.00
CA GLU A 37 -8.78 -6.89 -1.13
C GLU A 37 -8.99 -7.63 0.19
N LEU A 38 -7.91 -7.92 0.92
CA LEU A 38 -7.99 -8.53 2.26
C LEU A 38 -8.78 -7.65 3.23
N ARG A 39 -8.48 -6.35 3.27
CA ARG A 39 -9.18 -5.39 4.13
C ARG A 39 -10.64 -5.25 3.74
N LYS A 40 -10.94 -5.24 2.44
CA LYS A 40 -12.31 -5.20 1.96
C LYS A 40 -13.10 -6.45 2.35
N GLY A 41 -12.53 -7.64 2.19
CA GLY A 41 -13.20 -8.88 2.60
C GLY A 41 -13.40 -8.99 4.12
N ILE A 42 -12.47 -8.46 4.92
CA ILE A 42 -12.63 -8.36 6.38
C ILE A 42 -13.72 -7.35 6.73
N ASP A 43 -13.74 -6.17 6.10
CA ASP A 43 -14.73 -5.12 6.36
C ASP A 43 -16.14 -5.58 5.95
N ASP A 44 -16.28 -6.17 4.75
CA ASP A 44 -17.55 -6.73 4.25
C ASP A 44 -18.04 -7.87 5.16
N GLY A 45 -17.15 -8.78 5.62
CA GLY A 45 -17.52 -9.89 6.50
C GLY A 45 -17.81 -9.50 7.95
N VAL A 46 -17.29 -8.36 8.43
CA VAL A 46 -17.63 -7.79 9.74
C VAL A 46 -18.95 -7.00 9.66
N ASN A 47 -19.34 -6.53 8.47
CA ASN A 47 -20.52 -5.71 8.24
C ASN A 47 -21.77 -6.51 7.79
N GLU A 48 -21.69 -7.84 7.65
CA GLU A 48 -22.87 -8.69 7.38
C GLU A 48 -23.90 -8.71 8.55
N GLU A 49 -23.61 -8.06 9.69
CA GLU A 49 -24.59 -7.75 10.75
C GLU A 49 -25.21 -6.34 10.68
N SER A 50 -24.90 -5.49 9.68
CA SER A 50 -25.53 -4.16 9.55
C SER A 50 -25.71 -3.68 8.10
N PRO A 51 -26.96 -3.44 7.63
CA PRO A 51 -27.21 -3.03 6.26
C PRO A 51 -27.09 -1.52 6.12
N GLU A 52 -25.92 -0.90 6.33
CA GLU A 52 -25.71 0.48 5.87
C GLU A 52 -24.24 0.89 5.80
N LYS A 53 -23.85 1.50 4.66
CA LYS A 53 -22.58 2.21 4.37
C LYS A 53 -21.39 1.28 4.02
N ALA A 54 -20.52 1.55 3.05
CA ALA A 54 -20.18 2.81 2.39
C ALA A 54 -19.55 2.57 0.99
N LYS A 55 -20.17 3.12 -0.07
CA LYS A 55 -19.41 3.80 -1.13
C LYS A 55 -19.37 5.27 -0.68
N PRO A 56 -18.17 5.84 -0.46
CA PRO A 56 -17.74 6.85 -1.42
C PRO A 56 -16.21 6.92 -1.59
N ALA A 57 -15.74 6.86 -2.82
CA ALA A 57 -14.51 7.52 -3.24
C ALA A 57 -14.72 8.11 -4.64
N ALA A 58 -15.43 9.24 -4.67
CA ALA A 58 -15.20 10.34 -5.61
C ALA A 58 -13.73 10.81 -5.45
N LYS A 59 -13.01 11.44 -6.38
CA LYS A 59 -13.27 12.10 -7.68
C LYS A 59 -11.87 12.47 -8.26
N GLN A 60 -11.84 13.05 -9.47
CA GLN A 60 -10.70 13.75 -10.14
C GLN A 60 -9.86 12.96 -11.14
N THR A 61 -10.52 12.53 -12.21
CA THR A 61 -10.14 13.04 -13.54
C THR A 61 -10.59 14.49 -13.58
N GLU A 62 -9.66 15.42 -13.42
CA GLU A 62 -9.86 16.84 -13.67
C GLU A 62 -9.35 17.13 -15.08
N LYS A 63 -10.30 17.51 -15.94
CA LYS A 63 -10.24 18.26 -17.20
C LYS A 63 -9.00 18.17 -18.10
#